data_AF-W2ERF6-F1
#
_entry.id   AF-W2ERF6-F1
#
_cell.length_a   1.000
_cell.length_b   1.000
_cell.length_c   1.000
_cell.angle_alpha   90.00
_cell.angle_beta   90.00
_cell.angle_gamma   90.00
#
_symmetry.space_group_name_H-M   'P 1'
#
loop_
_entity.id
_entity.type
_entity.pdbx_description
1 polymer ?
#
loop_
_entity_poly.entity_id
_entity_poly.type
_entity_poly.pdbx_seq_one_letter_code
_entity_poly.pdbx_strand_id
1 'polypeptide(L)'
;MAPSELAECRADLAAAAAAVREILDALGAVPPLMGDRTWQGPPADRWAAGWNVRRNRLTALLDAVLAEQPHLIARQEEAERRATAS
;
A
#
# COMPACT_ATOMS: atom_id res chain seq x y z
N MET A 1 15.07 29.70 -5.78
CA MET A 1 14.52 29.09 -4.55
C MET A 1 14.73 27.60 -4.73
N ALA A 2 15.50 26.94 -3.86
CA ALA A 2 15.63 25.49 -3.93
C ALA A 2 14.22 24.86 -3.79
N PRO A 3 13.92 23.75 -4.49
CA PRO A 3 12.68 23.04 -4.27
C PRO A 3 12.58 22.63 -2.79
N SER A 4 11.36 22.65 -2.23
CA SER A 4 11.13 22.18 -0.88
C SER A 4 11.24 20.66 -0.87
N GLU A 5 12.23 20.14 -0.15
CA GLU A 5 12.44 18.70 0.05
C GLU A 5 11.20 18.05 0.69
N LEU A 6 10.45 18.79 1.52
CA LEU A 6 9.17 18.36 2.06
C LEU A 6 8.08 18.21 0.99
N ALA A 7 8.04 19.10 0.01
CA ALA A 7 7.10 18.98 -1.10
C ALA A 7 7.41 17.75 -1.96
N GLU A 8 8.70 17.48 -2.23
CA GLU A 8 9.16 16.28 -2.92
C GLU A 8 8.84 15.01 -2.12
N CYS A 9 9.15 15.00 -0.82
CA CYS A 9 8.82 13.89 0.09
C CYS A 9 7.31 13.57 0.08
N ARG A 10 6.44 14.59 0.12
CA ARG A 10 4.99 14.40 0.04
C ARG A 10 4.56 13.82 -1.31
N ALA A 11 5.17 14.26 -2.41
CA ALA A 11 4.87 13.73 -3.74
C ALA A 11 5.28 12.26 -3.86
N ASP A 12 6.47 11.89 -3.38
CA ASP A 12 6.96 10.51 -3.40
C ASP A 12 6.09 9.58 -2.56
N LEU A 13 5.70 10.02 -1.36
CA LEU A 13 4.81 9.25 -0.49
C LEU A 13 3.40 9.09 -1.08
N ALA A 14 2.89 10.12 -1.77
CA ALA A 14 1.63 10.03 -2.50
C ALA A 14 1.72 9.03 -3.67
N ALA A 15 2.82 9.01 -4.41
CA ALA A 15 3.06 8.02 -5.46
C ALA A 15 3.14 6.60 -4.90
N ALA A 16 3.84 6.40 -3.78
CA ALA A 16 3.86 5.12 -3.07
C ALA A 16 2.45 4.69 -2.62
N ALA A 17 1.64 5.62 -2.10
CA ALA A 17 0.27 5.33 -1.69
C ALA A 17 -0.62 4.92 -2.86
N ALA A 18 -0.45 5.55 -4.03
CA ALA A 18 -1.15 5.17 -5.25
C ALA A 18 -0.80 3.73 -5.68
N ALA A 19 0.49 3.41 -5.75
CA ALA A 19 0.95 2.06 -6.09
C ALA A 19 0.42 0.99 -5.12
N VAL A 20 0.42 1.28 -3.81
CA VAL A 20 -0.17 0.38 -2.81
C VAL A 20 -1.65 0.12 -3.09
N ARG A 21 -2.44 1.16 -3.37
CA ARG A 21 -3.87 1.04 -3.67
C ARG A 21 -4.11 0.21 -4.93
N GLU A 22 -3.34 0.44 -5.98
CA GLU A 22 -3.43 -0.35 -7.22
C GLU A 22 -3.19 -1.85 -6.97
N ILE A 23 -2.21 -2.19 -6.12
CA ILE A 23 -1.95 -3.58 -5.75
C ILE A 23 -3.13 -4.15 -4.96
N LEU A 24 -3.67 -3.42 -3.98
CA LEU A 24 -4.82 -3.87 -3.18
C LEU A 24 -6.06 -4.10 -4.05
N ASP A 25 -6.33 -3.21 -5.00
CA ASP A 25 -7.43 -3.33 -5.96
C ASP A 25 -7.24 -4.55 -6.87
N ALA A 26 -6.01 -4.76 -7.39
CA ALA A 26 -5.69 -5.92 -8.21
C ALA A 26 -5.89 -7.24 -7.45
N LEU A 27 -5.51 -7.30 -6.17
CA LEU A 27 -5.79 -8.45 -5.31
C LEU A 27 -7.30 -8.62 -5.08
N GLY A 28 -8.05 -7.53 -4.89
CA GLY A 28 -9.50 -7.57 -4.74
C GLY A 28 -10.23 -8.14 -5.96
N ALA A 29 -9.67 -7.94 -7.15
CA ALA A 29 -10.25 -8.37 -8.42
C ALA A 29 -10.06 -9.86 -8.76
N VAL A 30 -9.15 -10.58 -8.08
CA VAL A 30 -8.85 -11.99 -8.43
C VAL A 30 -10.03 -12.95 -8.19
N PRO A 31 -10.76 -12.93 -7.06
CA PRO A 31 -11.84 -13.88 -6.84
C PRO A 31 -12.97 -13.80 -7.89
N PRO A 32 -13.45 -12.62 -8.31
CA PRO A 32 -14.42 -12.51 -9.41
C PRO A 32 -13.97 -13.10 -10.76
N LEU A 33 -12.66 -13.21 -11.02
CA LEU A 33 -12.14 -13.83 -12.24
C LEU A 33 -12.24 -15.36 -12.21
N MET A 34 -12.34 -15.95 -11.02
CA MET A 34 -12.54 -17.37 -10.84
C MET A 34 -14.03 -17.67 -10.94
N GLY A 35 -14.50 -17.86 -12.18
CA GLY A 35 -15.93 -18.08 -12.45
C GLY A 35 -16.49 -19.30 -11.71
N ASP A 36 -17.79 -19.23 -11.42
CA ASP A 36 -18.45 -20.10 -10.45
C ASP A 36 -18.72 -21.51 -11.00
N ARG A 37 -18.61 -21.72 -12.32
CA ARG A 37 -19.04 -22.97 -12.98
C ARG A 37 -18.02 -24.09 -12.92
N THR A 38 -16.73 -23.74 -12.93
CA THR A 38 -15.62 -24.71 -12.98
C THR A 38 -14.82 -24.73 -11.68
N TRP A 39 -14.98 -23.70 -10.84
CA TRP A 39 -14.22 -23.52 -9.61
C TRP A 39 -15.08 -23.84 -8.38
N GLN A 40 -15.46 -25.11 -8.22
CA GLN A 40 -16.29 -25.57 -7.11
C GLN A 40 -15.68 -26.78 -6.37
N GLY A 41 -16.17 -27.01 -5.16
CA GLY A 41 -15.85 -28.17 -4.33
C GLY A 41 -14.53 -28.03 -3.54
N PRO A 42 -14.12 -29.10 -2.83
CA PRO A 42 -13.03 -29.03 -1.86
C PRO A 42 -11.69 -28.45 -2.38
N PRO A 43 -11.27 -28.68 -3.65
CA PRO A 43 -10.08 -28.02 -4.18
C PRO A 43 -10.22 -26.50 -4.31
N ALA A 44 -11.40 -26.02 -4.75
CA ALA A 44 -11.69 -24.59 -4.86
C ALA A 44 -11.72 -23.92 -3.48
N ASP A 45 -12.31 -24.58 -2.48
CA ASP A 45 -12.35 -24.09 -1.09
C ASP A 45 -10.93 -23.96 -0.51
N ARG A 46 -10.08 -24.96 -0.72
CA ARG A 46 -8.67 -24.93 -0.27
C ARG A 46 -7.88 -23.82 -0.95
N TRP A 47 -8.09 -23.63 -2.25
CA TRP A 47 -7.46 -22.52 -2.96
C TRP A 47 -7.95 -21.18 -2.41
N ALA A 48 -9.26 -20.99 -2.22
CA ALA A 48 -9.84 -19.75 -1.73
C ALA A 48 -9.36 -19.40 -0.32
N ALA A 49 -9.26 -20.40 0.56
CA ALA A 49 -8.64 -20.23 1.88
C ALA A 49 -7.17 -19.80 1.76
N GLY A 50 -6.39 -20.47 0.92
CA GLY A 50 -4.98 -20.14 0.68
C GLY A 50 -4.77 -18.76 0.03
N TRP A 51 -5.70 -18.35 -0.83
CA TRP A 51 -5.75 -17.01 -1.43
C TRP A 51 -6.00 -15.95 -0.37
N ASN A 52 -7.06 -16.12 0.43
CA ASN A 52 -7.45 -15.17 1.48
C ASN A 52 -6.33 -14.99 2.52
N VAL A 53 -5.66 -16.07 2.93
CA VAL A 53 -4.52 -15.99 3.87
C VAL A 53 -3.39 -15.13 3.29
N ARG A 54 -3.02 -15.36 2.02
CA ARG A 54 -1.93 -14.60 1.38
C ARG A 54 -2.31 -13.15 1.14
N ARG A 55 -3.52 -12.91 0.64
CA ARG A 55 -4.07 -11.57 0.44
C ARG A 55 -4.04 -10.78 1.75
N ASN A 56 -4.57 -11.33 2.83
CA ASN A 56 -4.62 -10.64 4.12
C ASN A 56 -3.22 -10.31 4.66
N ARG A 57 -2.24 -11.21 4.49
CA ARG A 57 -0.85 -10.95 4.87
C ARG A 57 -0.24 -9.81 4.04
N LEU A 58 -0.47 -9.82 2.72
CA LEU A 58 0.03 -8.77 1.84
C LEU A 58 -0.64 -7.43 2.12
N THR A 59 -1.97 -7.42 2.35
CA THR A 59 -2.71 -6.22 2.77
C THR A 59 -2.13 -5.63 4.04
N ALA A 60 -1.85 -6.44 5.06
CA ALA A 60 -1.27 -5.93 6.31
C ALA A 60 0.12 -5.30 6.10
N LEU A 61 0.97 -5.87 5.23
CA LEU A 61 2.27 -5.28 4.88
C LEU A 61 2.12 -3.94 4.14
N LEU A 62 1.18 -3.89 3.20
CA LEU A 62 0.90 -2.70 2.41
C LEU A 62 0.28 -1.58 3.26
N ASP A 63 -0.63 -1.90 4.17
CA ASP A 63 -1.22 -0.95 5.12
C ASP A 63 -0.17 -0.37 6.06
N ALA A 64 0.84 -1.16 6.45
CA ALA A 64 1.95 -0.66 7.27
C ALA A 64 2.76 0.43 6.56
N VAL A 65 2.98 0.30 5.24
CA VAL A 65 3.63 1.34 4.42
C VAL A 65 2.82 2.64 4.45
N LEU A 66 1.49 2.55 4.34
CA LEU A 66 0.61 3.71 4.39
C LEU A 66 0.60 4.35 5.79
N ALA A 67 0.60 3.53 6.84
CA ALA A 67 0.59 3.99 8.23
C ALA A 67 1.90 4.71 8.62
N GLU A 68 3.02 4.40 7.98
CA GLU A 68 4.31 5.02 8.26
C GLU A 68 4.43 6.43 7.65
N GLN A 69 3.71 6.74 6.56
CA GLN A 69 3.87 8.00 5.81
C GLN A 69 3.76 9.29 6.66
N PRO A 70 2.78 9.44 7.58
CA PRO A 70 2.70 10.64 8.42
C PRO A 70 3.94 10.85 9.28
N HIS A 71 4.57 9.75 9.75
CA HIS A 71 5.79 9.84 10.54
C HIS A 71 6.97 10.33 9.69
N LEU A 72 7.09 9.85 8.45
CA LEU A 72 8.13 10.29 7.52
C LEU A 72 7.97 11.76 7.15
N ILE A 73 6.75 12.22 6.88
CA ILE A 73 6.44 13.63 6.63
C ILE A 73 6.84 14.49 7.83
N ALA A 74 6.45 14.10 9.04
CA ALA A 74 6.78 14.85 10.25
C ALA A 74 8.29 14.95 10.50
N ARG A 75 9.06 13.89 10.18
CA ARG A 75 10.52 13.92 10.25
C ARG A 75 11.14 14.90 9.26
N GLN A 76 10.61 14.95 8.03
CA GLN A 76 11.08 15.88 7.01
C GLN A 76 10.72 17.34 7.35
N GLU A 77 9.52 17.57 7.87
CA GLU A 77 9.10 18.90 8.37
C GLU A 77 10.06 19.41 9.45
N GLU A 78 10.44 18.56 10.40
CA GLU A 78 11.39 18.93 11.45
C GLU A 78 12.80 19.21 10.90
N ALA A 79 13.25 18.43 9.91
CA ALA A 79 14.55 18.63 9.26
C ALA A 79 14.61 19.99 8.53
N GLU A 80 13.59 20.31 7.74
CA GLU A 80 13.50 21.61 7.04
C GLU A 80 13.47 22.78 8.04
N ARG A 81 12.70 22.67 9.13
CA ARG A 81 12.65 23.71 10.19
C ARG A 81 14.02 23.99 10.80
N ARG A 82 14.79 22.94 11.09
CA ARG A 82 16.15 23.08 11.64
C ARG A 82 17.11 23.70 10.64
N ALA A 83 16.99 23.36 9.36
CA ALA A 83 17.82 23.90 8.30
C ALA A 83 17.56 25.40 8.07
N THR A 84 16.31 25.87 8.21
CA THR A 84 16.00 27.31 8.11
C THR A 84 16.34 28.13 9.35
N ALA A 85 16.50 27.47 10.51
CA ALA A 85 16.87 28.13 11.77
C ALA A 85 18.39 28.23 12.02
N SER A 86 19.22 27.56 11.19
CA SER A 86 20.69 27.56 11.26
C SER A 86 21.28 28.57 10.29
#